data_AF-A0A497L7Y0-F1
#
_entry.id   AF-A0A497L7Y0-F1
#
_cell.length_a   1.000
_cell.length_b   1.000
_cell.length_c   1.000
_cell.angle_alpha   90.00
_cell.angle_beta   90.00
_cell.angle_gamma   90.00
#
_symmetry.space_group_name_H-M   'P 1'
#
loop_
_entity.id
_entity.type
_entity.pdbx_description
1 polymer ?
#
loop_
_entity_poly.entity_id
_entity_poly.type
_entity_poly.pdbx_seq_one_letter_code
_entity_poly.pdbx_strand_id
1 'polypeptide(L)' 'MSLLERAVEVELVGLGARVVAHAAVSEHEREVLLSDRTIEALGILILRPAGGLWRHVSDSESMIRRSARPEFW' A
#
# COMPACT_ATOMS: atom_id res chain seq x y z
N MET A 1 -14.86 -8.17 -12.08
CA MET A 1 -14.33 -7.50 -10.88
C MET A 1 -15.22 -7.87 -9.71
N SER A 2 -14.65 -8.42 -8.64
CA SER A 2 -15.38 -8.80 -7.43
C SER A 2 -14.92 -7.91 -6.27
N LEU A 3 -15.87 -7.33 -5.54
CA LEU A 3 -15.58 -6.54 -4.33
C LEU A 3 -15.84 -7.41 -3.10
N LEU A 4 -14.82 -7.56 -2.26
CA LEU A 4 -14.89 -8.27 -1.00
C LEU A 4 -14.71 -7.27 0.13
N GLU A 5 -15.72 -7.13 0.99
CA GLU A 5 -15.66 -6.14 2.05
C GLU A 5 -14.78 -6.60 3.21
N ARG A 6 -13.89 -5.73 3.71
CA ARG A 6 -13.06 -5.97 4.90
C ARG A 6 -12.30 -7.30 4.83
N ALA A 7 -11.84 -7.65 3.63
CA ALA A 7 -11.35 -8.98 3.31
C ALA A 7 -9.86 -9.18 3.62
N VAL A 8 -9.09 -8.10 3.73
CA VAL A 8 -7.64 -8.15 3.92
C VAL A 8 -7.20 -7.23 5.04
N GLU A 9 -6.30 -7.70 5.88
CA GLU A 9 -5.50 -6.85 6.77
C GLU A 9 -4.20 -6.50 6.05
N VAL A 10 -3.88 -5.22 5.98
CA VAL A 10 -2.65 -4.70 5.36
C VAL A 10 -1.80 -4.08 6.45
N GLU A 11 -0.52 -4.45 6.51
CA GLU A 11 0.43 -3.95 7.48
C GLU A 11 1.69 -3.40 6.80
N LEU A 12 2.21 -2.29 7.32
CA LEU A 12 3.59 -1.87 7.07
C LEU A 12 4.52 -2.51 8.12
N VAL A 13 5.15 -3.61 7.74
CA VAL A 13 6.03 -4.40 8.63
C VAL A 13 7.12 -3.52 9.24
N GLY A 14 7.24 -3.57 10.56
CA GLY A 14 8.23 -2.81 11.34
C GLY A 14 7.85 -1.34 11.60
N LEU A 15 6.71 -0.87 11.08
CA LEU A 15 6.15 0.46 11.38
C LEU A 15 4.92 0.40 12.31
N GLY A 16 4.34 -0.79 12.49
CA GLY A 16 3.15 -0.98 13.34
C GLY A 16 1.87 -0.34 12.78
N ALA A 17 1.91 0.20 11.56
CA ALA A 17 0.76 0.73 10.86
C ALA A 17 0.00 -0.41 10.19
N ARG A 18 -1.30 -0.55 10.49
CA ARG A 18 -2.17 -1.60 9.97
C ARG A 18 -3.59 -1.11 9.71
N VAL A 19 -4.25 -1.68 8.70
CA VAL A 19 -5.63 -1.37 8.35
C VAL A 19 -6.34 -2.57 7.76
N VAL A 20 -7.61 -2.76 8.12
CA VAL A 20 -8.51 -3.72 7.43
C VAL A 20 -9.12 -3.01 6.23
N ALA A 21 -8.91 -3.55 5.03
CA ALA A 21 -9.35 -2.96 3.77
C ALA A 21 -10.30 -3.89 3.00
N HIS A 22 -11.10 -3.29 2.11
CA HIS A 22 -11.81 -4.04 1.08
C HIS A 22 -10.82 -4.51 0.01
N ALA A 23 -11.09 -5.65 -0.62
CA ALA A 23 -10.32 -6.15 -1.75
C ALA A 23 -11.18 -6.11 -3.03
N ALA A 24 -10.68 -5.42 -4.06
CA ALA A 24 -11.26 -5.48 -5.39
C ALA A 24 -10.39 -6.42 -6.24
N VAL A 25 -10.94 -7.57 -6.62
CA VAL A 25 -10.23 -8.59 -7.41
C VAL A 25 -10.63 -8.45 -8.88
N SER A 26 -9.63 -8.29 -9.75
CA SER A 26 -9.79 -8.09 -11.19
C SER A 26 -8.80 -8.96 -11.95
N GLU A 27 -9.26 -9.61 -13.02
CA GLU A 27 -8.40 -10.39 -13.93
C GLU A 27 -7.50 -9.51 -14.81
N HIS A 28 -7.73 -8.19 -14.82
CA HIS A 28 -6.96 -7.23 -15.61
C HIS A 28 -5.80 -6.62 -14.82
N GLU A 29 -5.85 -6.70 -13.49
CA GLU A 29 -4.80 -6.17 -12.62
C GLU A 29 -3.75 -7.25 -12.39
N ARG A 30 -2.49 -6.90 -12.61
CA ARG A 30 -1.35 -7.81 -12.44
C ARG A 30 -0.57 -7.57 -11.16
N GLU A 31 -0.95 -6.55 -10.40
CA GLU A 31 -0.23 -6.06 -9.23
C GLU A 31 -1.23 -5.66 -8.14
N VAL A 32 -0.78 -5.64 -6.88
CA VAL A 32 -1.58 -5.13 -5.78
C VAL A 32 -1.57 -3.61 -5.81
N LEU A 33 -2.75 -3.02 -5.97
CA LEU A 33 -2.96 -1.58 -5.89
C LEU A 33 -3.55 -1.21 -4.53
N LEU A 34 -3.02 -0.16 -3.91
CA LEU A 34 -3.58 0.43 -2.69
C LEU A 34 -4.46 1.61 -3.06
N SER A 35 -5.67 1.66 -2.48
CA SER A 35 -6.54 2.83 -2.61
C SER A 35 -5.98 4.02 -1.82
N ASP A 36 -6.33 5.25 -2.21
CA ASP A 36 -5.94 6.46 -1.47
C ASP A 36 -6.32 6.39 0.02
N ARG A 37 -7.48 5.82 0.34
CA ARG A 37 -7.92 5.59 1.72
C ARG A 37 -7.00 4.62 2.48
N THR A 38 -6.56 3.54 1.83
CA THR A 38 -5.63 2.58 2.44
C THR A 38 -4.27 3.23 2.65
N ILE A 39 -3.80 4.03 1.69
CA ILE A 39 -2.54 4.76 1.74
C ILE A 39 -2.54 5.76 2.91
N GLU A 40 -3.60 6.56 3.04
CA GLU A 40 -3.77 7.52 4.13
C GLU A 40 -3.85 6.83 5.50
N ALA A 41 -4.65 5.77 5.63
CA ALA A 41 -4.79 5.03 6.88
C ALA A 41 -3.48 4.37 7.34
N LEU A 42 -2.62 3.98 6.40
CA LEU A 42 -1.29 3.44 6.68
C LEU A 42 -0.23 4.54 6.91
N GLY A 43 -0.58 5.82 6.82
CA GLY A 43 0.36 6.92 6.99
C GLY A 43 1.40 7.00 5.87
N ILE A 44 1.08 6.56 4.65
CA ILE A 44 1.99 6.59 3.51
C ILE A 44 1.91 7.95 2.81
N LEU A 45 3.08 8.58 2.65
CA LEU A 45 3.30 9.78 1.86
C LEU A 45 3.97 9.38 0.52
N ILE A 46 3.26 9.52 -0.59
CA ILE A 46 3.78 9.19 -1.92
C ILE A 46 4.74 10.29 -2.38
N LEU A 47 5.96 9.92 -2.78
CA LEU A 47 6.96 10.86 -3.30
C LEU A 47 7.12 10.73 -4.82
N ARG A 48 7.27 9.50 -5.32
CA ARG A 48 7.39 9.19 -6.76
C ARG A 48 6.63 7.89 -7.05
N PRO A 49 5.35 7.95 -7.46
CA PRO A 49 4.49 6.77 -7.57
C PRO A 49 5.04 5.75 -8.58
N ALA A 50 5.35 6.19 -9.81
CA ALA A 50 5.94 5.31 -10.83
C ALA A 50 7.33 4.76 -10.46
N GLY A 51 8.04 5.44 -9.55
CA GLY A 51 9.35 5.01 -9.06
C GLY A 51 9.29 4.14 -7.80
N GLY A 52 8.09 3.93 -7.24
CA GLY A 52 7.87 3.24 -5.98
C GLY A 52 8.51 3.94 -4.78
N LEU A 53 8.66 5.28 -4.79
CA LEU A 53 9.26 6.02 -3.68
C LEU A 53 8.19 6.65 -2.80
N TRP A 54 8.34 6.45 -1.51
CA TRP A 54 7.40 6.91 -0.50
C TRP A 54 8.11 7.13 0.85
N ARG A 55 7.37 7.67 1.81
CA ARG A 55 7.78 7.89 3.20
C ARG A 55 6.60 7.55 4.11
N HIS A 56 6.83 7.10 5.33
CA HIS A 56 5.80 7.07 6.36
C HIS A 56 5.71 8.42 7.09
N VAL A 57 4.53 8.83 7.55
CA VAL A 57 4.32 10.09 8.30
C VAL A 57 5.21 10.23 9.54
N SER A 58 5.69 9.11 10.10
CA SER A 58 6.61 9.10 11.24
C SER A 58 8.09 9.15 10.86
N ASP A 59 8.44 9.07 9.58
CA ASP A 59 9.84 9.13 9.17
C ASP A 59 10.35 10.59 9.11
N SER A 60 11.66 10.76 9.27
CA SER A 60 12.32 12.04 8.97
C SER A 60 12.14 12.43 7.49
N GLU A 61 12.31 13.73 7.18
CA GLU A 61 12.22 14.23 5.81
C GLU A 61 13.25 13.63 4.85
N SER A 62 14.40 13.21 5.38
CA SER A 62 15.48 12.58 4.60
C SER A 62 15.26 11.09 4.32
N MET A 63 14.30 10.45 4.99
CA MET A 63 14.04 9.02 4.84
C MET A 63 13.21 8.77 3.58
N ILE A 64 13.74 7.94 2.68
CA ILE A 64 13.04 7.51 1.47
C ILE A 64 12.95 5.99 1.49
N ARG A 65 11.73 5.48 1.42
CA ARG A 65 11.41 4.05 1.32
C ARG A 65 11.13 3.70 -0.14
N ARG A 66 11.32 2.42 -0.46
CA ARG A 66 11.05 1.85 -1.79
C ARG A 66 10.08 0.69 -1.68
N SER A 67 9.08 0.66 -2.55
CA SER A 67 8.17 -0.49 -2.68
C SER A 67 8.95 -1.76 -3.08
N ALA A 68 8.48 -2.91 -2.59
CA ALA A 68 8.93 -4.20 -3.09
C ALA A 68 8.64 -4.33 -4.60
N ARG A 69 9.37 -5.21 -5.29
CA ARG A 69 9.02 -5.55 -6.66
C ARG A 69 7.73 -6.38 -6.67
N PRO A 70 6.89 -6.28 -7.72
CA PRO A 70 5.74 -7.16 -7.87
C PRO A 70 6.17 -8.62 -7.86
N GLU A 71 5.40 -9.45 -7.16
CA GLU A 71 5.52 -10.91 -7.15
C GLU A 71 4.33 -11.50 -7.91
N PHE A 72 4.60 -12.49 -8.76
CA PHE A 72 3.60 -13.17 -9.59
C PHE A 72 3.53 -14.64 -9.14
N TRP A 73 2.36 -15.06 -8.64
CA TRP A 73 2.06 -16.40 -8.12
C TRP A 73 1.09 -17.15 -9.03
#